data_AF-X0YNQ4-F1
#
_entry.id   AF-X0YNQ4-F1
#
_cell.length_a   1.000
_cell.length_b   1.000
_cell.length_c   1.000
_cell.angle_alpha   90.00
_cell.angle_beta   90.00
_cell.angle_gamma   90.00
#
_symmetry.space_group_name_H-M   'P 1'
#
loop_
_entity.id
_entity.type
_entity.pdbx_description
1 polymer ?
#
loop_
_entity_poly.entity_id
_entity_poly.type
_entity_poly.pdbx_seq_one_letter_code
_entity_poly.pdbx_strand_id
1 'polypeptide(L)'
;MTLYFPGAKSMNINPNSSKGSQYNRNFNDVLQATIKETLLGIFGAKSTKTIFKTMEKVHSIRLDDVSSKSHTFDVALKDILGTGHQIVEDMILENLFDKTGKEFEYRENFSFSDYVNSIKDSSSMKRI
;
A
#
# COMPACT_ATOMS: atom_id res chain seq x y z
N MET A 1 -30.07 1.84 33.68
CA MET A 1 -29.83 3.00 34.56
C MET A 1 -28.61 3.71 34.00
N THR A 2 -28.83 4.81 33.26
CA THR A 2 -27.79 5.46 32.45
C THR A 2 -27.55 6.84 33.02
N LEU A 3 -26.29 7.14 33.36
CA LEU A 3 -25.89 8.44 33.89
C LEU A 3 -25.90 9.48 32.77
N TYR A 4 -26.69 10.55 32.95
CA TYR A 4 -26.80 11.68 32.04
C TYR A 4 -25.68 12.69 32.35
N PHE A 5 -24.79 12.92 31.37
CA PHE A 5 -23.81 14.00 31.40
C PHE A 5 -24.26 15.11 30.42
N PRO A 6 -24.63 16.31 30.90
CA PRO A 6 -25.01 17.41 30.03
C PRO A 6 -23.74 18.05 29.44
N GLY A 7 -23.60 18.03 28.11
CA GLY A 7 -22.54 18.77 27.39
C GLY A 7 -21.84 18.02 26.26
N ALA A 8 -22.07 16.72 26.07
CA ALA A 8 -21.51 15.99 24.93
C ALA A 8 -22.38 16.19 23.69
N LYS A 9 -21.86 16.91 22.69
CA LYS A 9 -22.42 16.97 21.34
C LYS A 9 -22.59 15.53 20.84
N SER A 10 -23.82 15.13 20.51
CA SER A 10 -24.12 13.81 19.96
C SER A 10 -23.30 13.60 18.68
N MET A 11 -22.19 12.86 18.78
CA MET A 11 -21.41 12.43 17.63
C MET A 11 -22.21 11.32 16.97
N ASN A 12 -22.84 11.61 15.83
CA ASN A 12 -23.51 10.62 15.01
C ASN A 12 -22.44 9.74 14.36
N ILE A 13 -22.02 8.69 15.08
CA ILE A 13 -21.11 7.68 14.56
C ILE A 13 -21.95 6.74 13.72
N ASN A 14 -21.98 6.99 12.41
CA ASN A 14 -22.47 6.04 11.42
C ASN A 14 -21.67 4.73 11.55
N PRO A 15 -22.29 3.59 11.90
CA PRO A 15 -21.58 2.32 12.07
C PRO A 15 -20.97 1.76 10.77
N ASN A 16 -21.29 2.33 9.60
CA ASN A 16 -20.69 1.97 8.30
C ASN A 16 -19.44 2.78 7.91
N SER A 17 -19.01 3.79 8.68
CA SER A 17 -17.79 4.57 8.36
C SER A 17 -16.48 3.90 8.84
N SER A 18 -16.58 2.84 9.65
CA SER A 18 -15.42 2.22 10.30
C SER A 18 -14.77 1.09 9.47
N LYS A 19 -15.54 0.37 8.64
CA LYS A 19 -15.02 -0.77 7.87
C LYS A 19 -14.12 -0.37 6.69
N GLY A 20 -14.51 0.66 5.93
CA GLY A 20 -13.70 1.16 4.81
C GLY A 20 -12.42 1.86 5.24
N SER A 21 -12.43 2.53 6.40
CA SER A 21 -11.27 3.23 6.95
C SER A 21 -10.28 2.30 7.66
N GLN A 22 -10.76 1.26 8.36
CA GLN A 22 -9.88 0.24 8.95
C GLN A 22 -9.25 -0.69 7.90
N TYR A 23 -10.01 -1.12 6.88
CA TYR A 23 -9.47 -1.97 5.82
C TYR A 23 -8.38 -1.24 5.02
N ASN A 24 -8.61 0.02 4.67
CA ASN A 24 -7.62 0.81 3.94
C ASN A 24 -6.36 1.04 4.79
N ARG A 25 -6.50 1.23 6.12
CA ARG A 25 -5.35 1.32 7.03
C ARG A 25 -4.59 -0.01 7.07
N ASN A 26 -5.28 -1.13 7.23
CA ASN A 26 -4.66 -2.47 7.26
C ASN A 26 -3.92 -2.79 5.95
N PHE A 27 -4.55 -2.57 4.79
CA PHE A 27 -3.89 -2.77 3.51
C PHE A 27 -2.69 -1.85 3.32
N ASN A 28 -2.81 -0.57 3.68
CA ASN A 28 -1.70 0.38 3.57
C ASN A 28 -0.53 -0.06 4.46
N ASP A 29 -0.80 -0.50 5.69
CA ASP A 29 0.24 -0.99 6.61
C ASP A 29 0.94 -2.24 6.04
N VAL A 30 0.18 -3.19 5.49
CA VAL A 30 0.74 -4.40 4.85
C VAL A 30 1.57 -4.05 3.62
N LEU A 31 1.07 -3.15 2.75
CA LEU A 31 1.79 -2.70 1.56
C LEU A 31 3.11 -2.02 1.92
N GLN A 32 3.09 -1.08 2.87
CA GLN A 32 4.28 -0.37 3.33
C GLN A 32 5.32 -1.32 3.94
N ALA A 33 4.87 -2.25 4.80
CA ALA A 33 5.73 -3.25 5.39
C ALA A 33 6.38 -4.12 4.32
N THR A 34 5.58 -4.57 3.33
CA THR A 34 6.05 -5.42 2.23
C THR A 34 7.10 -4.71 1.38
N ILE A 35 6.84 -3.47 0.94
CA ILE A 35 7.82 -2.68 0.17
C ILE A 35 9.12 -2.52 0.96
N LYS A 36 9.00 -2.16 2.25
CA LYS A 36 10.17 -1.95 3.11
C LYS A 36 10.98 -3.24 3.28
N GLU A 37 10.33 -4.36 3.56
CA GLU A 37 10.99 -5.66 3.75
C GLU A 37 11.65 -6.15 2.46
N THR A 38 10.96 -6.09 1.32
CA THR A 38 11.52 -6.48 0.02
C THR A 38 12.75 -5.64 -0.32
N LEU A 39 12.66 -4.31 -0.23
CA LEU A 39 13.79 -3.44 -0.53
C LEU A 39 14.95 -3.63 0.46
N LEU A 40 14.67 -3.91 1.73
CA LEU A 40 15.70 -4.22 2.73
C LEU A 40 16.41 -5.54 2.41
N GLY A 41 15.66 -6.57 1.99
CA GLY A 41 16.22 -7.88 1.62
C GLY A 41 17.12 -7.81 0.41
N ILE A 42 16.77 -7.00 -0.60
CA ILE A 42 17.54 -6.88 -1.84
C ILE A 42 18.76 -5.96 -1.67
N PHE A 43 18.57 -4.77 -1.09
CA PHE A 43 19.57 -3.70 -1.16
C PHE A 43 20.29 -3.44 0.19
N GLY A 44 19.76 -3.95 1.29
CA GLY A 44 20.24 -3.65 2.63
C GLY A 44 19.90 -2.23 3.12
N ALA A 45 20.01 -2.03 4.44
CA ALA A 45 19.48 -0.85 5.13
C ALA A 45 19.96 0.51 4.58
N LYS A 46 21.25 0.62 4.21
CA LYS A 46 21.82 1.88 3.72
C LYS A 46 21.20 2.28 2.38
N SER A 47 21.14 1.34 1.44
CA SER A 47 20.64 1.57 0.09
C SER A 47 19.13 1.78 0.09
N THR A 48 18.37 0.97 0.85
CA THR A 48 16.93 1.17 1.03
C THR A 48 16.60 2.56 1.56
N LYS A 49 17.36 3.05 2.55
CA LYS A 49 17.20 4.42 3.06
C LYS A 49 17.47 5.47 1.99
N THR A 50 18.45 5.25 1.12
CA THR A 50 18.74 6.15 -0.01
C THR A 50 17.59 6.14 -1.02
N ILE A 51 17.05 4.97 -1.38
CA ILE A 51 15.90 4.84 -2.29
C ILE A 51 14.71 5.65 -1.76
N PHE A 52 14.30 5.44 -0.51
CA PHE A 52 13.17 6.18 0.06
C PHE A 52 13.43 7.69 0.14
N LYS A 53 14.66 8.12 0.45
CA LYS A 53 15.02 9.54 0.43
C LYS A 53 14.95 10.14 -0.97
N THR A 54 15.35 9.39 -2.00
CA THR A 54 15.27 9.85 -3.39
C THR A 54 13.83 9.95 -3.84
N MET A 55 12.99 8.96 -3.53
CA MET A 55 11.54 8.99 -3.79
C MET A 55 10.89 10.24 -3.17
N GLU A 56 11.18 10.53 -1.90
CA GLU A 56 10.62 11.70 -1.22
C GLU A 56 11.10 13.02 -1.83
N LYS A 57 12.41 13.13 -2.14
CA LYS A 57 13.00 14.38 -2.63
C LYS A 57 12.72 14.69 -4.10
N VAL A 58 12.72 13.67 -4.95
CA VAL A 58 12.64 13.83 -6.41
C VAL A 58 11.20 13.66 -6.89
N HIS A 59 10.46 12.71 -6.33
CA HIS A 59 9.11 12.35 -6.79
C HIS A 59 8.01 12.81 -5.83
N SER A 60 8.36 13.46 -4.71
CA SER A 60 7.40 13.93 -3.69
C SER A 60 6.44 12.84 -3.22
N ILE A 61 6.95 11.61 -3.12
CA ILE A 61 6.21 10.44 -2.66
C ILE A 61 6.86 9.85 -1.42
N ARG A 62 6.05 9.66 -0.38
CA ARG A 62 6.44 8.97 0.85
C ARG A 62 5.85 7.57 0.86
N LEU A 63 6.41 6.69 1.70
CA LEU A 63 5.98 5.29 1.74
C LEU A 63 4.48 5.15 2.10
N ASP A 64 3.96 6.03 2.96
CA ASP A 64 2.56 6.12 3.36
C ASP A 64 1.61 6.58 2.24
N ASP A 65 2.14 7.20 1.20
CA ASP A 65 1.38 7.62 0.01
C ASP A 65 1.26 6.51 -1.05
N VAL A 66 2.06 5.43 -0.98
CA VAL A 66 2.18 4.47 -2.09
C VAL A 66 0.86 3.80 -2.42
N SER A 67 0.01 3.54 -1.42
CA SER A 67 -1.33 3.04 -1.66
C SER A 67 -2.13 3.98 -2.56
N SER A 68 -2.16 5.29 -2.29
CA SER A 68 -2.96 6.25 -3.07
C SER A 68 -2.26 6.77 -4.34
N LYS A 69 -0.93 6.68 -4.40
CA LYS A 69 -0.09 7.16 -5.51
C LYS A 69 0.76 6.04 -6.11
N SER A 70 0.18 4.86 -6.31
CA SER A 70 0.91 3.67 -6.77
C SER A 70 1.58 3.86 -8.14
N HIS A 71 0.97 4.63 -9.04
CA HIS A 71 1.60 5.00 -10.32
C HIS A 71 2.85 5.88 -10.15
N THR A 72 2.82 6.84 -9.22
CA THR A 72 4.00 7.67 -8.92
C THR A 72 5.12 6.85 -8.28
N PHE A 73 4.78 5.80 -7.52
CA PHE A 73 5.76 4.87 -6.98
C PHE A 73 6.48 4.07 -8.07
N ASP A 74 5.74 3.49 -9.02
CA ASP A 74 6.27 2.77 -10.20
C ASP A 74 7.28 3.65 -10.96
N VAL A 75 6.86 4.88 -11.34
CA VAL A 75 7.73 5.85 -12.01
C VAL A 75 8.98 6.16 -11.19
N ALA A 76 8.84 6.40 -9.88
CA ALA A 76 9.98 6.69 -9.02
C ALA A 76 10.95 5.50 -8.91
N LEU A 77 10.43 4.28 -8.84
CA LEU A 77 11.25 3.09 -8.73
C LEU A 77 12.02 2.82 -10.03
N LYS A 78 11.36 3.02 -11.19
CA LYS A 78 11.97 2.99 -12.52
C LYS A 78 13.09 4.01 -12.69
N ASP A 79 12.88 5.24 -12.25
CA ASP A 79 13.92 6.28 -12.36
C ASP A 79 15.13 6.00 -11.47
N ILE A 80 14.92 5.36 -10.31
CA ILE A 80 16.00 5.02 -9.37
C ILE A 80 16.76 3.75 -9.79
N LEU A 81 16.06 2.71 -10.24
CA LEU A 81 16.64 1.39 -10.50
C LEU A 81 16.87 1.09 -11.99
N GLY A 82 16.44 1.98 -12.88
CA GLY A 82 16.48 1.74 -14.31
C GLY A 82 15.66 0.52 -14.70
N THR A 83 16.14 -0.28 -15.65
CA THR A 83 15.45 -1.50 -16.10
C THR A 83 15.26 -2.55 -15.00
N GLY A 84 16.04 -2.51 -13.93
CA GLY A 84 15.92 -3.44 -12.80
C GLY A 84 14.67 -3.23 -11.94
N HIS A 85 13.91 -2.15 -12.12
CA HIS A 85 12.69 -1.90 -11.35
C HIS A 85 11.66 -3.03 -11.49
N GLN A 86 11.49 -3.59 -12.68
CA GLN A 86 10.46 -4.61 -12.96
C GLN A 86 10.61 -5.83 -12.05
N ILE A 87 11.84 -6.34 -11.91
CA ILE A 87 12.13 -7.48 -11.02
C ILE A 87 11.78 -7.12 -9.56
N VAL A 88 12.06 -5.90 -9.14
CA VAL A 88 11.75 -5.44 -7.78
C VAL A 88 10.25 -5.26 -7.58
N GLU A 89 9.52 -4.76 -8.58
CA GLU A 89 8.05 -4.67 -8.55
C GLU A 89 7.42 -6.04 -8.44
N ASP A 90 7.85 -7.00 -9.26
CA ASP A 90 7.37 -8.38 -9.23
C ASP A 90 7.59 -8.99 -7.84
N MET A 91 8.78 -8.84 -7.25
CA MET A 91 9.06 -9.32 -5.89
C MET A 91 8.22 -8.64 -4.81
N ILE A 92 7.89 -7.35 -4.97
CA ILE A 92 6.99 -6.66 -4.04
C ILE A 92 5.58 -7.23 -4.17
N LEU A 93 5.10 -7.45 -5.40
CA LEU A 93 3.77 -7.97 -5.67
C LEU A 93 3.61 -9.39 -5.18
N GLU A 94 4.54 -10.30 -5.49
CA GLU A 94 4.55 -11.68 -4.98
C GLU A 94 4.43 -11.69 -3.44
N ASN A 95 5.31 -10.96 -2.75
CA ASN A 95 5.28 -10.87 -1.29
C ASN A 95 3.97 -10.25 -0.75
N LEU A 96 3.36 -9.31 -1.49
CA LEU A 96 2.11 -8.66 -1.10
C LEU A 96 0.91 -9.61 -1.24
N PHE A 97 0.85 -10.37 -2.34
CA PHE A 97 -0.18 -11.36 -2.59
C PHE A 97 -0.12 -12.48 -1.54
N ASP A 98 1.09 -12.98 -1.24
CA ASP A 98 1.32 -13.97 -0.18
C ASP A 98 0.81 -13.49 1.19
N LYS A 99 1.15 -12.25 1.57
CA LYS A 99 0.71 -11.66 2.85
C LYS A 99 -0.78 -11.36 2.91
N THR A 100 -1.43 -11.18 1.77
CA THR A 100 -2.89 -10.96 1.69
C THR A 100 -3.67 -12.24 1.49
N GLY A 101 -2.99 -13.40 1.43
CA GLY A 101 -3.59 -14.72 1.24
C GLY A 101 -4.26 -14.87 -0.14
N LYS A 102 -3.76 -14.14 -1.14
CA LYS A 102 -4.24 -14.19 -2.53
C LYS A 102 -3.16 -14.84 -3.39
N GLU A 103 -3.58 -15.57 -4.41
CA GLU A 103 -2.66 -16.12 -5.40
C GLU A 103 -2.21 -15.01 -6.36
N PHE A 104 -0.90 -14.87 -6.54
CA PHE A 104 -0.35 -13.93 -7.52
C PHE A 104 -0.49 -14.53 -8.92
N GLU A 105 -1.32 -13.89 -9.75
CA GLU A 105 -1.46 -14.20 -11.16
C GLU A 105 -0.77 -13.11 -11.99
N TYR A 106 0.32 -13.46 -12.66
CA TYR A 106 0.90 -12.55 -13.65
C TYR A 106 -0.07 -12.32 -14.80
N ARG A 107 -0.35 -11.04 -15.09
CA ARG A 107 -1.18 -10.56 -16.18
C ARG A 107 -0.35 -9.66 -17.07
N GLU A 108 -0.29 -10.02 -18.34
CA GLU A 108 0.36 -9.21 -19.36
C GLU A 108 -0.31 -7.83 -19.41
N ASN A 109 0.50 -6.76 -19.44
CA ASN A 109 0.10 -5.35 -19.40
C ASN A 109 -0.46 -4.81 -18.06
N PHE A 110 -0.39 -5.57 -16.97
CA PHE A 110 -0.68 -5.00 -15.65
C PHE A 110 0.56 -4.30 -15.09
N SER A 111 0.42 -3.03 -14.75
CA SER A 111 1.42 -2.29 -13.97
C SER A 111 1.32 -2.63 -12.49
N PHE A 112 2.36 -2.30 -11.71
CA PHE A 112 2.29 -2.33 -10.24
C PHE A 112 1.04 -1.63 -9.70
N SER A 113 0.67 -0.49 -10.31
CA SER A 113 -0.50 0.29 -9.90
C SER A 113 -1.82 -0.45 -10.11
N ASP A 114 -1.93 -1.23 -11.19
CA ASP A 114 -3.12 -2.03 -11.50
C ASP A 114 -3.31 -3.15 -10.47
N TYR A 115 -2.23 -3.83 -10.09
CA TYR A 115 -2.30 -4.86 -9.04
C TYR A 115 -2.69 -4.28 -7.68
N VAL A 116 -2.06 -3.18 -7.26
CA VAL A 116 -2.40 -2.53 -5.98
C VAL A 116 -3.88 -2.12 -5.94
N ASN A 117 -4.42 -1.60 -7.04
CA ASN A 117 -5.83 -1.25 -7.15
C ASN A 117 -6.73 -2.49 -7.14
N SER A 118 -6.35 -3.57 -7.84
CA SER A 118 -7.13 -4.81 -7.86
C SER A 118 -7.28 -5.44 -6.46
N ILE A 119 -6.27 -5.35 -5.59
CA ILE A 119 -6.33 -5.88 -4.22
C ILE A 119 -7.30 -5.05 -3.36
N LYS A 120 -7.38 -3.74 -3.60
CA LYS A 120 -8.33 -2.84 -2.93
C LYS A 120 -9.77 -3.10 -3.38
N ASP A 121 -9.95 -3.28 -4.68
CA ASP A 121 -11.28 -3.45 -5.28
C ASP A 121 -11.87 -4.83 -4.98
N SER A 122 -11.06 -5.89 -5.10
CA SER A 122 -11.48 -7.27 -4.78
C SER A 122 -11.91 -7.43 -3.32
N SER A 123 -11.39 -6.61 -2.41
CA SER A 123 -11.76 -6.66 -0.99
C SER A 123 -12.97 -5.78 -0.67
N SER A 124 -13.40 -4.93 -1.62
CA SER A 124 -14.69 -4.25 -1.61
C SER A 124 -15.83 -5.14 -2.15
N MET A 125 -15.52 -6.30 -2.73
CA MET A 125 -16.49 -7.24 -3.34
C MET A 125 -16.56 -8.62 -2.65
N LYS A 126 -16.69 -8.66 -1.32
CA LYS A 126 -17.38 -9.78 -0.64
C LYS A 126 -18.73 -9.30 -0.10
N ARG A 127 -19.70 -9.19 -1.01
CA ARG A 127 -21.14 -9.16 -0.69
C ARG A 127 -21.80 -10.23 -1.55
N ILE A 128 -21.79 -11.46 -1.06
CA ILE A 128 -22.78 -12.49 -1.38
C ILE A 128 -23.25 -13.07 -0.06
#